data_AF-A0A0S7WHY0-F1
#
_entry.id   AF-A0A0S7WHY0-F1
#
_cell.length_a   1.000
_cell.length_b   1.000
_cell.length_c   1.000
_cell.angle_alpha   90.00
_cell.angle_beta   90.00
_cell.angle_gamma   90.00
#
_symmetry.space_group_name_H-M   'P 1'
#
loop_
_entity.id
_entity.type
_entity.pdbx_description
1 polymer ?
#
loop_
_entity_poly.entity_id
_entity_poly.type
_entity_poly.pdbx_seq_one_letter_code
_entity_poly.pdbx_strand_id
1 'polypeptide(L)'
;MSIKRRLFFLILVFLIPLLLVAADYLIPEQKGVESKGLGYIAAYQSNDDRLWQIWCHRTVSGQTDTVRVSPDIDPGAGRAGYSEPTLMAAGWTIYCAMLVHKQVSGDSAYVMVRRSTDFGDTWETLATIGESQAIARSLRANYLDGELHLIWEDCRSGYWRIYHEEITNL
;
A
#
# COMPACT_ATOMS: atom_id res chain seq x y z
N MET A 1 -40.08 49.59 -38.62
CA MET A 1 -38.96 48.67 -38.27
C MET A 1 -38.81 47.64 -39.38
N SER A 2 -37.68 47.60 -40.09
CA SER A 2 -37.56 46.76 -41.29
C SER A 2 -37.54 45.26 -40.95
N ILE A 3 -38.00 44.42 -41.89
CA ILE A 3 -38.04 42.96 -41.77
C ILE A 3 -36.69 42.38 -41.31
N LYS A 4 -35.57 42.96 -41.76
CA LYS A 4 -34.22 42.56 -41.35
C LYS A 4 -33.98 42.72 -39.84
N ARG A 5 -34.53 43.78 -39.21
CA ARG A 5 -34.41 43.99 -37.75
C ARG A 5 -35.31 43.06 -36.95
N ARG A 6 -36.47 42.66 -37.47
CA ARG A 6 -37.36 41.69 -36.81
C ARG A 6 -36.79 40.27 -36.86
N LEU A 7 -36.21 39.89 -37.99
CA LEU A 7 -35.57 38.59 -38.16
C LEU A 7 -34.31 38.44 -37.28
N PHE A 8 -33.50 39.50 -37.19
CA PHE A 8 -32.33 39.52 -36.32
C PHE A 8 -32.71 39.40 -34.83
N PHE A 9 -33.79 40.07 -34.41
CA PHE A 9 -34.29 40.00 -33.03
C PHE A 9 -34.85 38.61 -32.70
N LEU A 10 -35.55 37.96 -33.64
CA LEU A 10 -36.05 36.60 -33.48
C LEU A 10 -34.92 35.57 -33.36
N ILE A 11 -33.84 35.73 -34.14
CA ILE A 11 -32.64 34.89 -34.01
C ILE A 11 -32.02 35.06 -32.62
N LEU A 12 -31.87 36.30 -32.13
CA LEU A 12 -31.29 36.56 -30.81
C LEU A 12 -32.14 35.98 -29.66
N VAL A 13 -33.46 36.08 -29.74
CA VAL A 13 -34.36 35.65 -28.66
C VAL A 13 -34.55 34.13 -28.62
N PHE A 14 -34.48 33.44 -29.77
CA PHE A 14 -34.75 32.00 -29.84
C PHE A 14 -33.51 31.12 -30.02
N LEU A 15 -32.45 31.58 -30.70
CA LEU A 15 -31.25 30.76 -30.89
C LEU A 15 -30.25 30.88 -29.74
N ILE A 16 -30.19 32.01 -29.03
CA ILE A 16 -29.24 32.19 -27.92
C ILE A 16 -29.59 31.32 -26.70
N PRO A 17 -30.85 31.24 -26.24
CA PRO A 17 -31.20 30.32 -25.15
C PRO A 17 -30.98 28.86 -25.53
N LEU A 18 -31.22 28.51 -26.80
CA LEU A 18 -30.99 27.16 -27.32
C LEU A 18 -29.50 26.80 -27.37
N LEU A 19 -28.64 27.76 -27.70
CA LEU A 19 -27.18 27.59 -27.65
C LEU A 19 -26.64 27.50 -26.22
N LEU A 20 -27.23 28.22 -25.26
CA LEU A 20 -26.88 28.13 -23.84
C LEU A 20 -27.28 26.78 -23.24
N VAL A 21 -28.47 26.27 -23.58
CA VAL A 21 -28.91 24.92 -23.16
C VAL A 21 -28.06 23.81 -23.80
N ALA A 22 -27.56 24.02 -25.03
CA ALA A 22 -26.65 23.07 -25.68
C ALA A 22 -25.22 23.12 -25.11
N ALA A 23 -24.77 24.28 -24.61
CA ALA A 23 -23.46 24.42 -23.97
C ALA A 23 -23.40 23.74 -22.59
N ASP A 24 -24.51 23.73 -21.85
CA ASP A 24 -24.65 22.98 -20.60
C ASP A 24 -24.70 21.45 -20.81
N TYR A 25 -24.79 20.97 -22.06
CA TYR A 25 -24.76 19.54 -22.40
C TYR A 25 -23.35 19.02 -22.73
N LEU A 26 -22.34 19.89 -22.68
CA LEU A 26 -20.92 19.51 -22.66
C LEU A 26 -20.44 19.45 -21.20
N ILE A 27 -21.19 18.79 -20.32
CA ILE A 27 -20.60 18.27 -19.08
C ILE A 27 -19.68 17.15 -19.56
N PRO A 28 -18.34 17.26 -19.42
CA PRO A 28 -17.50 16.11 -19.65
C PRO A 28 -18.04 15.03 -18.74
N GLU A 29 -18.39 13.88 -19.31
CA GLU A 29 -18.78 12.68 -18.58
C GLU A 29 -17.88 12.61 -17.35
N GLN A 30 -18.45 12.94 -16.19
CA GLN A 30 -17.76 12.75 -14.93
C GLN A 30 -17.63 11.25 -14.84
N LYS A 31 -16.53 10.70 -15.38
CA LYS A 31 -16.05 9.37 -15.08
C LYS A 31 -16.22 9.25 -13.58
N GLY A 32 -17.15 8.39 -13.18
CA GLY A 32 -17.59 8.30 -11.80
C GLY A 32 -16.38 8.38 -10.90
N VAL A 33 -16.45 9.23 -9.87
CA VAL A 33 -15.54 9.12 -8.74
C VAL A 33 -15.85 7.75 -8.14
N GLU A 34 -15.23 6.71 -8.69
CA GLU A 34 -15.23 5.40 -8.08
C GLU A 34 -14.62 5.63 -6.71
N SER A 35 -15.42 5.41 -5.67
CA SER A 35 -14.90 5.32 -4.33
C SER A 35 -13.96 4.12 -4.30
N LYS A 36 -12.68 4.32 -4.62
CA LYS A 36 -11.58 3.38 -4.28
C LYS A 36 -11.40 3.26 -2.75
N GLY A 37 -12.43 3.53 -1.96
CA GLY A 37 -12.31 4.18 -0.67
C GLY A 37 -12.61 3.30 0.54
N LEU A 38 -13.13 2.09 0.37
CA LEU A 38 -13.34 1.17 1.49
C LEU A 38 -12.87 -0.22 1.10
N GLY A 39 -11.60 -0.45 1.37
CA GLY A 39 -10.96 -1.75 1.30
C GLY A 39 -10.43 -2.17 2.65
N TYR A 40 -10.38 -3.47 2.90
CA TYR A 40 -9.53 -4.01 3.95
C TYR A 40 -8.31 -4.64 3.31
N ILE A 41 -7.18 -4.54 4.01
CA ILE A 41 -5.98 -5.29 3.70
C ILE A 41 -5.63 -6.15 4.89
N ALA A 42 -5.40 -7.45 4.66
CA ALA A 42 -4.99 -8.38 5.69
C ALA A 42 -3.76 -9.14 5.19
N ALA A 43 -2.68 -9.10 5.96
CA ALA A 43 -1.47 -9.82 5.65
C ALA A 43 -1.43 -11.16 6.39
N TYR A 44 -1.00 -12.20 5.71
CA TYR A 44 -0.88 -13.54 6.28
C TYR A 44 0.37 -14.24 5.74
N GLN A 45 0.80 -15.25 6.49
CA GLN A 45 1.94 -16.07 6.15
C GLN A 45 1.44 -17.34 5.43
N SER A 46 1.96 -17.61 4.23
CA SER A 46 1.70 -18.85 3.47
C SER A 46 2.95 -19.72 3.37
N ASN A 47 2.77 -21.04 3.22
CA ASN A 47 3.83 -22.04 3.08
C ASN A 47 3.67 -22.92 1.82
N ASP A 48 3.03 -22.38 0.77
CA ASP A 48 2.67 -23.17 -0.41
C ASP A 48 3.89 -23.75 -1.16
N ASP A 49 5.06 -23.11 -1.07
CA ASP A 49 6.29 -23.50 -1.80
C ASP A 49 7.45 -23.95 -0.89
N ARG A 50 7.19 -24.42 0.34
CA ARG A 50 8.21 -24.69 1.39
C ARG A 50 8.99 -23.46 1.88
N LEU A 51 8.60 -22.28 1.43
CA LEU A 51 9.16 -21.00 1.81
C LEU A 51 8.03 -20.18 2.42
N TRP A 52 8.26 -19.66 3.61
CA TRP A 52 7.28 -18.82 4.28
C TRP A 52 7.24 -17.47 3.56
N GLN A 53 6.09 -17.12 2.97
CA GLN A 53 5.89 -15.86 2.25
C GLN A 53 4.80 -15.02 2.92
N ILE A 54 4.91 -13.70 2.80
CA ILE A 54 3.84 -12.79 3.23
C ILE A 54 3.00 -12.40 2.03
N TRP A 55 1.71 -12.66 2.15
CA TRP A 55 0.69 -12.28 1.19
C TRP A 55 -0.29 -11.32 1.83
N CYS A 56 -0.96 -10.51 1.04
CA CYS A 56 -2.10 -9.72 1.48
C CYS A 56 -3.36 -10.02 0.66
N HIS A 57 -4.49 -10.16 1.34
CA HIS A 57 -5.80 -10.01 0.71
C HIS A 57 -6.16 -8.53 0.72
N ARG A 58 -6.51 -7.98 -0.44
CA ARG A 58 -7.01 -6.62 -0.57
C ARG A 58 -8.35 -6.64 -1.26
N THR A 59 -9.28 -5.82 -0.78
CA THR A 59 -10.54 -5.56 -1.49
C THR A 59 -10.56 -4.10 -1.89
N VAL A 60 -10.73 -3.79 -3.18
CA VAL A 60 -10.85 -2.41 -3.67
C VAL A 60 -12.10 -2.33 -4.54
N SER A 61 -12.99 -1.40 -4.22
CA SER A 61 -14.26 -1.21 -4.94
C SER A 61 -15.10 -2.50 -5.08
N GLY A 62 -15.01 -3.41 -4.10
CA GLY A 62 -15.75 -4.68 -4.09
C GLY A 62 -15.08 -5.82 -4.87
N GLN A 63 -13.93 -5.60 -5.51
CA GLN A 63 -13.10 -6.65 -6.10
C GLN A 63 -12.03 -7.07 -5.09
N THR A 64 -11.83 -8.39 -4.94
CA THR A 64 -10.85 -8.95 -4.00
C THR A 64 -9.72 -9.63 -4.74
N ASP A 65 -8.51 -9.22 -4.43
CA ASP A 65 -7.27 -9.77 -4.97
C ASP A 65 -6.34 -10.25 -3.86
N THR A 66 -5.45 -11.17 -4.22
CA THR A 66 -4.36 -11.64 -3.36
C THR A 66 -3.04 -11.24 -4.00
N VAL A 67 -2.25 -10.45 -3.27
CA VAL A 67 -0.97 -9.89 -3.74
C VAL A 67 0.16 -10.32 -2.81
N ARG A 68 1.32 -10.66 -3.37
CA ARG A 68 2.51 -10.97 -2.58
C ARG A 68 3.12 -9.68 -2.04
N VAL A 69 3.33 -9.63 -0.72
CA VAL A 69 3.98 -8.49 -0.06
C VAL A 69 5.48 -8.72 0.05
N SER A 70 5.89 -9.94 0.44
CA SER A 70 7.30 -10.26 0.61
C SER A 70 8.03 -10.36 -0.73
N PRO A 71 9.31 -9.98 -0.84
CA PRO A 71 10.10 -10.21 -2.04
C PRO A 71 10.20 -11.70 -2.41
N ASP A 72 10.53 -11.95 -3.67
CA ASP A 72 10.89 -13.29 -4.12
C ASP A 72 12.09 -13.80 -3.31
N ILE A 73 11.99 -15.05 -2.88
CA ILE A 73 13.07 -15.75 -2.19
C ILE A 73 13.87 -16.48 -3.26
N ASP A 74 15.18 -16.25 -3.30
CA ASP A 74 16.06 -17.05 -4.13
C ASP A 74 15.96 -18.52 -3.70
N PRO A 75 15.49 -19.45 -4.56
CA PRO A 75 15.37 -20.87 -4.23
C PRO A 75 16.73 -21.51 -3.88
N GLY A 76 17.86 -20.87 -4.21
CA GLY A 76 19.20 -21.29 -3.81
C GLY A 76 19.63 -20.86 -2.40
N ALA A 77 18.90 -19.97 -1.73
CA ALA A 77 19.31 -19.35 -0.46
C ALA A 77 19.03 -20.19 0.81
N GLY A 78 18.62 -21.47 0.67
CA GLY A 78 18.27 -22.34 1.79
C GLY A 78 16.87 -22.07 2.36
N ARG A 79 16.61 -22.42 3.63
CA ARG A 79 15.34 -22.10 4.32
C ARG A 79 15.28 -20.61 4.66
N ALA A 80 15.15 -19.77 3.66
CA ALA A 80 14.78 -18.37 3.84
C ALA A 80 13.25 -18.25 3.87
N GLY A 81 12.73 -17.31 4.66
CA GLY A 81 11.29 -17.13 4.80
C GLY A 81 10.95 -15.85 5.53
N TYR A 82 9.66 -15.53 5.54
CA TYR A 82 9.12 -14.33 6.17
C TYR A 82 8.04 -14.70 7.18
N SER A 83 7.94 -13.96 8.28
CA SER A 83 6.94 -14.21 9.31
C SER A 83 6.52 -12.94 10.04
N GLU A 84 5.51 -13.07 10.90
CA GLU A 84 5.01 -12.01 11.79
C GLU A 84 4.67 -10.69 11.05
N PRO A 85 3.86 -10.74 9.98
CA PRO A 85 3.50 -9.52 9.27
C PRO A 85 2.68 -8.61 10.17
N THR A 86 3.06 -7.34 10.23
CA THR A 86 2.31 -6.26 10.89
C THR A 86 2.01 -5.19 9.86
N LEU A 87 0.73 -4.86 9.68
CA LEU A 87 0.28 -3.82 8.77
C LEU A 87 0.04 -2.51 9.51
N MET A 88 0.43 -1.40 8.88
CA MET A 88 0.18 -0.04 9.34
C MET A 88 -0.29 0.81 8.16
N ALA A 89 -1.08 1.83 8.40
CA ALA A 89 -1.61 2.70 7.36
C ALA A 89 -1.40 4.18 7.70
N ALA A 90 -1.01 4.96 6.70
CA ALA A 90 -0.86 6.41 6.76
C ALA A 90 -1.52 7.03 5.54
N GLY A 91 -2.77 7.46 5.69
CA GLY A 91 -3.58 7.91 4.56
C GLY A 91 -3.74 6.79 3.52
N TRP A 92 -3.12 6.97 2.35
CA TRP A 92 -3.21 6.05 1.20
C TRP A 92 -2.01 5.10 1.13
N THR A 93 -1.02 5.32 1.99
CA THR A 93 0.18 4.49 2.07
C THR A 93 -0.03 3.37 3.08
N ILE A 94 0.31 2.15 2.68
CA ILE A 94 0.28 0.97 3.53
C ILE A 94 1.72 0.52 3.75
N TYR A 95 2.05 0.24 5.00
CA TYR A 95 3.33 -0.35 5.39
C TYR A 95 3.11 -1.76 5.90
N CYS A 96 4.05 -2.65 5.60
CA CYS A 96 4.10 -3.99 6.16
C CYS A 96 5.48 -4.23 6.76
N ALA A 97 5.55 -4.37 8.08
CA ALA A 97 6.74 -4.84 8.77
C ALA A 97 6.68 -6.36 8.88
N MET A 98 7.80 -7.05 8.67
CA MET A 98 7.90 -8.51 8.77
C MET A 98 9.29 -8.92 9.25
N LEU A 99 9.38 -10.12 9.82
CA LEU A 99 10.65 -10.78 10.06
C LEU A 99 11.11 -11.48 8.79
N VAL A 100 12.39 -11.39 8.49
CA VAL A 100 13.07 -12.14 7.43
C VAL A 100 14.00 -13.14 8.10
N HIS A 101 13.83 -14.41 7.81
CA HIS A 101 14.68 -15.49 8.28
C HIS A 101 15.67 -15.84 7.17
N LYS A 102 16.96 -15.83 7.49
CA LYS A 102 18.04 -16.35 6.62
C LYS A 102 18.70 -17.52 7.34
N GLN A 103 18.72 -18.67 6.68
CA GLN A 103 19.48 -19.83 7.14
C GLN A 103 20.83 -19.87 6.40
N VAL A 104 21.76 -18.98 6.79
CA VAL A 104 23.15 -19.02 6.28
C VAL A 104 24.08 -19.21 7.48
N SER A 105 24.56 -20.44 7.67
CA SER A 105 25.49 -20.86 8.75
C SER A 105 25.04 -20.62 10.21
N GLY A 106 23.76 -20.31 10.42
CA GLY A 106 23.11 -20.03 11.69
C GLY A 106 21.70 -19.49 11.42
N ASP A 107 20.78 -19.64 12.37
CA ASP A 107 19.46 -19.01 12.28
C ASP A 107 19.63 -17.52 12.54
N SER A 108 19.43 -16.70 11.50
CA SER A 108 19.42 -15.25 11.62
C SER A 108 18.07 -14.72 11.18
N ALA A 109 17.54 -13.74 11.92
CA ALA A 109 16.36 -13.02 11.52
C ALA A 109 16.49 -11.52 11.77
N TYR A 110 16.00 -10.74 10.82
CA TYR A 110 16.03 -9.29 10.86
C TYR A 110 14.69 -8.71 10.40
N VAL A 111 14.47 -7.42 10.61
CA VAL A 111 13.19 -6.77 10.29
C VAL A 111 13.27 -6.16 8.90
N MET A 112 12.24 -6.36 8.08
CA MET A 112 12.05 -5.67 6.80
C MET A 112 10.74 -4.89 6.83
N VAL A 113 10.77 -3.67 6.29
CA VAL A 113 9.58 -2.84 6.09
C VAL A 113 9.35 -2.64 4.60
N ARG A 114 8.13 -2.93 4.17
CA ARG A 114 7.64 -2.77 2.80
C ARG A 114 6.61 -1.65 2.77
N ARG A 115 6.54 -0.92 1.67
CA ARG A 115 5.58 0.16 1.45
C ARG A 115 4.79 -0.06 0.16
N SER A 116 3.50 0.26 0.19
CA SER A 116 2.64 0.38 -0.98
C SER A 116 1.96 1.75 -0.95
N THR A 117 1.96 2.44 -2.10
CA THR A 117 1.27 3.73 -2.30
C THR A 117 0.08 3.61 -3.25
N ASP A 118 -0.31 2.38 -3.58
CA ASP A 118 -1.31 2.04 -4.57
C ASP A 118 -2.34 1.04 -4.04
N PHE A 119 -2.68 1.14 -2.75
CA PHE A 119 -3.66 0.28 -2.07
C PHE A 119 -3.30 -1.22 -2.03
N GLY A 120 -2.01 -1.53 -1.98
CA GLY A 120 -1.49 -2.88 -1.80
C GLY A 120 -1.28 -3.64 -3.11
N ASP A 121 -1.35 -2.98 -4.27
CA ASP A 121 -1.15 -3.59 -5.59
C ASP A 121 0.32 -3.88 -5.82
N THR A 122 1.20 -2.95 -5.46
CA THR A 122 2.65 -3.11 -5.56
C THR A 122 3.34 -2.73 -4.26
N TRP A 123 4.51 -3.35 -4.01
CA TRP A 123 5.24 -3.24 -2.75
C TRP A 123 6.75 -3.03 -2.98
N GLU A 124 7.28 -1.94 -2.44
CA GLU A 124 8.71 -1.60 -2.50
C GLU A 124 9.40 -1.67 -1.13
N THR A 125 10.75 -1.82 -1.11
CA THR A 125 11.50 -1.99 0.12
C THR A 125 11.69 -0.61 0.70
N LEU A 126 11.13 -0.35 1.87
CA LEU A 126 11.36 0.91 2.56
C LEU A 126 12.63 0.83 3.41
N ALA A 127 12.76 -0.23 4.21
CA ALA A 127 13.89 -0.39 5.12
C ALA A 127 14.20 -1.86 5.42
N THR A 128 15.45 -2.10 5.77
CA THR A 128 15.94 -3.36 6.34
C THR A 128 16.72 -3.03 7.61
N ILE A 129 16.32 -3.60 8.74
CA ILE A 129 16.84 -3.26 10.07
C ILE A 129 17.44 -4.49 10.72
N GLY A 130 18.67 -4.36 11.21
CA GLY A 130 19.26 -5.36 12.09
C GLY A 130 19.77 -6.63 11.40
N GLU A 131 20.40 -6.52 10.22
CA GLU A 131 21.06 -7.64 9.50
C GLU A 131 22.25 -8.28 10.26
N SER A 132 22.28 -8.17 11.59
CA SER A 132 23.13 -8.99 12.44
C SER A 132 22.70 -10.46 12.37
N GLN A 133 23.62 -11.40 12.58
CA GLN A 133 23.34 -12.85 12.62
C GLN A 133 22.51 -13.29 13.86
N ALA A 134 21.71 -12.39 14.43
CA ALA A 134 20.91 -12.65 15.61
C ALA A 134 19.53 -13.20 15.24
N ILE A 135 18.90 -13.91 16.16
CA ILE A 135 17.50 -14.32 16.04
C ILE A 135 16.62 -13.18 16.52
N ALA A 136 15.63 -12.79 15.71
CA ALA A 136 14.59 -11.82 16.05
C ALA A 136 13.20 -12.48 16.13
N ARG A 137 12.31 -11.97 16.99
CA ARG A 137 10.93 -12.45 17.19
C ARG A 137 10.02 -11.38 17.79
N SER A 138 8.73 -11.66 17.88
CA SER A 138 7.74 -10.82 18.57
C SER A 138 7.65 -9.40 18.02
N LEU A 139 7.80 -9.25 16.70
CA LEU A 139 7.74 -7.97 16.00
C LEU A 139 6.36 -7.33 16.16
N ARG A 140 6.33 -6.06 16.55
CA ARG A 140 5.16 -5.19 16.51
C ARG A 140 5.57 -3.86 15.91
N ALA A 141 4.63 -3.21 15.23
CA ALA A 141 4.89 -1.94 14.60
C ALA A 141 3.63 -1.07 14.60
N ASN A 142 3.82 0.24 14.65
CA ASN A 142 2.75 1.22 14.58
C ASN A 142 3.18 2.46 13.78
N TYR A 143 2.22 3.15 13.16
CA TYR A 143 2.43 4.46 12.56
C TYR A 143 1.89 5.54 13.50
N LEU A 144 2.71 6.51 13.86
CA LEU A 144 2.33 7.63 14.73
C LEU A 144 3.09 8.88 14.28
N ASP A 145 2.37 10.01 14.17
CA ASP A 145 2.95 11.34 13.96
C ASP A 145 3.95 11.48 12.80
N GLY A 146 3.78 10.71 11.72
CA GLY A 146 4.67 10.77 10.55
C GLY A 146 5.84 9.79 10.61
N GLU A 147 5.84 8.89 11.60
CA GLU A 147 6.94 7.96 11.86
C GLU A 147 6.41 6.52 12.01
N LEU A 148 7.25 5.54 11.66
CA LEU A 148 7.00 4.13 12.00
C LEU A 148 7.81 3.79 13.24
N HIS A 149 7.15 3.31 14.29
CA HIS A 149 7.81 2.76 15.46
C HIS A 149 7.73 1.24 15.40
N LEU A 150 8.89 0.58 15.40
CA LEU A 150 9.00 -0.87 15.39
C LEU A 150 9.61 -1.35 16.69
N ILE A 151 9.05 -2.41 17.27
CA ILE A 151 9.61 -3.08 18.44
C ILE A 151 9.74 -4.57 18.17
N TRP A 152 10.83 -5.18 18.61
CA TRP A 152 11.07 -6.62 18.48
C TRP A 152 11.99 -7.12 19.59
N GLU A 153 12.02 -8.43 19.80
CA GLU A 153 13.02 -9.07 20.65
C GLU A 153 14.15 -9.64 19.77
N ASP A 154 15.41 -9.45 20.17
CA ASP A 154 16.51 -10.23 19.59
C ASP A 154 17.64 -10.54 20.58
N CYS A 155 18.55 -11.41 20.14
CA CYS A 155 19.70 -11.86 20.92
C CYS A 155 21.07 -11.36 20.42
N ARG A 156 21.13 -10.25 19.66
CA ARG A 156 22.40 -9.76 19.03
C ARG A 156 23.52 -9.45 20.02
N SER A 157 23.16 -9.21 21.27
CA SER A 157 24.07 -8.89 22.38
C SER A 157 24.30 -10.07 23.33
N GLY A 158 23.98 -11.30 22.89
CA GLY A 158 24.13 -12.55 23.67
C GLY A 158 22.98 -12.84 24.65
N TYR A 159 22.01 -11.93 24.80
CA TYR A 159 20.82 -12.10 25.62
C TYR A 159 19.60 -11.53 24.89
N TRP A 160 18.43 -12.11 25.14
CA TRP A 160 17.16 -11.58 24.65
C TRP A 160 16.88 -10.19 25.24
N ARG A 161 16.72 -9.21 24.37
CA ARG A 161 16.38 -7.83 24.73
C ARG A 161 15.32 -7.31 23.77
N ILE A 162 14.55 -6.34 24.25
CA ILE A 162 13.61 -5.57 23.42
C ILE A 162 14.40 -4.44 22.76
N TYR A 163 14.22 -4.31 21.46
CA TYR A 163 14.76 -3.22 20.65
C TYR A 163 13.62 -2.41 20.07
N HIS A 164 13.94 -1.17 19.74
CA HIS A 164 13.03 -0.20 19.16
C HIS A 164 13.76 0.55 18.05
N GLU A 165 13.08 0.78 16.94
CA GLU A 165 13.56 1.58 15.80
C GLU A 165 12.45 2.54 15.36
N GLU A 166 12.86 3.74 14.95
CA GLU A 166 11.99 4.77 14.38
C GLU A 166 12.38 5.02 12.93
N ILE A 167 11.39 5.07 12.04
CA ILE A 167 11.60 5.45 10.64
C ILE A 167 10.86 6.76 10.40
N THR A 168 11.62 7.83 10.15
CA THR A 168 11.12 9.22 10.16
C THR A 168 11.11 9.91 8.78
N ASN A 169 11.66 9.26 7.73
CA ASN A 169 11.68 9.77 6.36
C ASN A 169 10.76 8.93 5.45
N LEU A 170 9.45 9.05 5.66
CA LEU A 170 8.41 8.17 5.09
C LEU A 170 7.78 8.63 3.78
#